data_AF-A0AAJ5RVN1-F1
#
_entry.id   AF-A0AAJ5RVN1-F1
#
_cell.length_a   1.000
_cell.length_b   1.000
_cell.length_c   1.000
_cell.angle_alpha   90.00
_cell.angle_beta   90.00
_cell.angle_gamma   90.00
#
_symmetry.space_group_name_H-M   'P 1'
#
loop_
_entity.id
_entity.type
_entity.pdbx_description
1 polymer ?
#
loop_
_entity_poly.entity_id
_entity_poly.type
_entity_poly.pdbx_seq_one_letter_code
_entity_poly.pdbx_strand_id
1 'polypeptide(L)'
;MLENLFDFLSGAYSGQSALHTRKIDRNIERLQQYEWFHNIYHQDQYRSLFFANYHVRNYLQSNVRVNRMLKKKQAQERFILFLNKHLDKRFRSN
;
A
#
# COMPACT_ATOMS: atom_id res chain seq x y z
N MET A 1 -15.81 14.21 -12.24
CA MET A 1 -15.07 12.96 -12.00
C MET A 1 -13.58 13.13 -12.39
N LEU A 2 -12.85 14.03 -11.71
CA LEU A 2 -11.40 14.29 -11.94
C LEU A 2 -10.57 14.50 -10.66
N GLU A 3 -11.22 14.61 -9.49
CA GLU A 3 -10.58 14.87 -8.18
C GLU A 3 -9.64 13.76 -7.68
N ASN A 4 -9.73 12.55 -8.22
CA ASN A 4 -9.09 11.36 -7.64
C ASN A 4 -7.68 11.03 -8.17
N LEU A 5 -7.20 11.72 -9.21
CA LEU A 5 -5.85 11.51 -9.74
C LEU A 5 -4.79 12.26 -8.92
N PHE A 6 -5.15 13.40 -8.33
CA PHE A 6 -4.23 14.26 -7.60
C PHE A 6 -3.75 13.63 -6.29
N ASP A 7 -4.60 12.86 -5.60
CA ASP A 7 -4.24 12.11 -4.38
C ASP A 7 -3.22 10.96 -4.63
N PHE A 8 -3.16 10.48 -5.88
CA PHE A 8 -2.21 9.43 -6.31
C PHE A 8 -0.87 10.05 -6.70
N LEU A 9 -0.87 11.19 -7.39
CA LEU A 9 0.34 11.90 -7.82
C LEU A 9 0.98 12.75 -6.71
N SER A 10 0.21 13.25 -5.74
CA SER A 10 0.74 14.04 -4.62
C SER A 10 1.69 13.26 -3.71
N GLY A 11 1.64 11.92 -3.74
CA GLY A 11 2.57 11.05 -3.01
C GLY A 11 3.86 10.73 -3.77
N ALA A 12 4.01 11.19 -5.02
CA ALA A 12 5.17 10.90 -5.86
C ALA A 12 6.28 11.98 -5.77
N TYR A 13 6.02 13.12 -5.10
CA TYR A 13 6.90 14.29 -5.13
C TYR A 13 7.31 14.82 -3.74
N SER A 14 7.40 13.97 -2.71
CA SER A 14 8.12 14.32 -1.49
C SER A 14 9.50 13.70 -1.55
N GLY A 15 10.56 14.54 -1.56
CA GLY A 15 11.96 14.11 -1.47
C GLY A 15 12.14 13.03 -0.40
N GLN A 16 13.03 12.07 -0.67
CA GLN A 16 13.20 10.82 0.07
C GLN A 16 13.26 11.06 1.59
N SER A 17 12.10 10.99 2.25
CA SER A 17 12.01 10.96 3.69
C SER A 17 12.15 9.52 4.15
N ALA A 18 12.92 9.32 5.21
CA ALA A 18 13.10 7.98 5.77
C ALA A 18 11.74 7.37 6.15
N LEU A 19 11.54 6.09 5.85
CA LEU A 19 10.34 5.38 6.24
C LEU A 19 10.24 5.28 7.77
N HIS A 20 9.11 5.67 8.32
CA HIS A 20 8.74 5.48 9.72
C HIS A 20 8.20 4.06 9.92
N THR A 21 9.11 3.09 10.01
CA THR A 21 8.78 1.65 10.13
C THR A 21 7.72 1.36 11.20
N ARG A 22 7.86 1.91 12.42
CA ARG A 22 6.87 1.72 13.50
C ARG A 22 5.45 2.19 13.13
N LYS A 23 5.32 3.23 12.31
CA LYS A 23 4.02 3.75 11.86
C LYS A 23 3.43 2.82 10.80
N ILE A 24 4.27 2.30 9.92
CA ILE A 24 3.88 1.33 8.90
C ILE A 24 3.40 0.05 9.57
N ASP A 25 4.15 -0.49 10.54
CA ASP A 25 3.80 -1.72 11.26
C ASP A 25 2.45 -1.59 11.97
N ARG A 26 2.23 -0.50 12.70
CA ARG A 26 0.92 -0.22 13.33
C ARG A 26 -0.23 -0.16 12.32
N ASN A 27 0.01 0.40 11.14
CA ASN A 27 -1.02 0.47 10.11
C ASN A 27 -1.26 -0.90 9.45
N ILE A 28 -0.23 -1.73 9.30
CA ILE A 28 -0.35 -3.12 8.84
C ILE A 28 -1.15 -3.92 9.87
N GLU A 29 -0.82 -3.85 11.16
CA GLU A 29 -1.56 -4.52 12.25
C GLU A 29 -3.05 -4.16 12.22
N ARG A 30 -3.37 -2.87 12.03
CA ARG A 30 -4.78 -2.41 11.90
C ARG A 30 -5.47 -2.98 10.69
N LEU A 31 -4.79 -3.08 9.55
CA LEU A 31 -5.36 -3.64 8.33
C LEU A 31 -5.52 -5.16 8.44
N GLN A 32 -4.59 -5.87 9.09
CA GLN A 32 -4.64 -7.31 9.30
C GLN A 32 -5.85 -7.79 10.12
N GLN A 33 -6.53 -6.91 10.85
CA GLN A 33 -7.81 -7.21 11.51
C GLN A 33 -8.95 -7.47 10.51
N TYR A 34 -8.76 -7.13 9.23
CA TYR A 34 -9.76 -7.30 8.18
C TYR A 34 -9.34 -8.42 7.23
N GLU A 35 -10.27 -9.35 6.99
CA GLU A 35 -10.03 -10.58 6.22
C GLU A 35 -9.41 -10.31 4.83
N TRP A 36 -9.92 -9.31 4.11
CA TRP A 36 -9.42 -8.98 2.77
C TRP A 36 -7.91 -8.63 2.77
N PHE A 37 -7.43 -7.94 3.81
CA PHE A 37 -6.02 -7.57 3.91
C PHE A 37 -5.20 -8.70 4.51
N HIS A 38 -5.74 -9.41 5.51
CA HIS A 38 -5.11 -10.59 6.07
C HIS A 38 -4.74 -11.59 4.97
N ASN A 39 -5.70 -11.92 4.10
CA ASN A 39 -5.50 -12.88 3.02
C ASN A 39 -4.38 -12.45 2.05
N ILE A 40 -4.32 -11.18 1.64
CA ILE A 40 -3.24 -10.71 0.75
C ILE A 40 -1.89 -10.60 1.46
N TYR A 41 -1.87 -10.28 2.75
CA TYR A 41 -0.63 -10.12 3.51
C TYR A 41 0.11 -11.45 3.68
N HIS A 42 -0.65 -12.54 3.83
CA HIS A 42 -0.12 -13.90 3.97
C HIS A 42 0.09 -14.63 2.64
N GLN A 43 -0.32 -14.07 1.51
CA GLN A 43 0.00 -14.62 0.19
C GLN A 43 1.46 -14.34 -0.18
N ASP A 44 2.20 -15.41 -0.50
CA ASP A 44 3.64 -15.37 -0.79
C ASP A 44 4.01 -14.36 -1.89
N GLN A 45 3.17 -14.22 -2.91
CA GLN A 45 3.39 -13.31 -4.03
C GLN A 45 3.47 -11.84 -3.58
N TYR A 46 2.68 -11.43 -2.58
CA TYR A 46 2.66 -10.05 -2.08
C TYR A 46 3.55 -9.87 -0.85
N ARG A 47 3.86 -10.94 -0.11
CA ARG A 47 4.61 -10.88 1.14
C ARG A 47 5.87 -10.02 1.02
N SER A 48 6.70 -10.27 0.00
CA SER A 48 7.95 -9.51 -0.20
C SER A 48 7.71 -8.01 -0.46
N LEU A 49 6.58 -7.62 -1.05
CA LEU A 49 6.27 -6.21 -1.30
C LEU A 49 6.07 -5.45 0.01
N PHE A 50 5.42 -6.06 1.00
CA PHE A 50 5.22 -5.43 2.32
C PHE A 50 6.52 -5.20 3.09
N PHE A 51 7.54 -6.04 2.87
CA PHE A 51 8.83 -5.94 3.56
C PHE A 51 9.89 -5.12 2.80
N ALA A 52 10.00 -5.30 1.48
CA ALA A 52 11.12 -4.78 0.70
C ALA A 52 10.75 -3.63 -0.24
N ASN A 53 9.48 -3.49 -0.63
CA ASN A 53 9.13 -2.48 -1.63
C ASN A 53 8.90 -1.10 -0.98
N TYR A 54 9.80 -0.15 -1.25
CA TYR A 54 9.72 1.21 -0.71
C TYR A 54 8.38 1.89 -0.98
N HIS A 55 7.85 1.81 -2.21
CA HIS A 55 6.60 2.49 -2.57
C HIS A 55 5.41 1.91 -1.81
N VAL A 56 5.36 0.58 -1.66
CA VAL A 56 4.30 -0.09 -0.89
C VAL A 56 4.36 0.30 0.58
N ARG A 57 5.57 0.30 1.16
CA ARG A 57 5.78 0.69 2.55
C ARG A 57 5.46 2.17 2.79
N ASN A 58 5.89 3.06 1.90
CA ASN A 58 5.54 4.48 1.97
C ASN A 58 4.03 4.71 1.84
N TYR A 59 3.33 3.92 1.00
CA TYR A 59 1.88 4.00 0.88
C TYR A 59 1.18 3.70 2.23
N LEU A 60 1.63 2.64 2.91
CA LEU A 60 1.10 2.18 4.20
C LEU A 60 1.47 3.08 5.38
N GLN A 61 2.44 3.97 5.21
CA GLN A 61 2.79 4.99 6.22
C GLN A 61 1.67 6.03 6.43
N SER A 62 0.78 6.23 5.45
CA SER A 62 -0.28 7.25 5.51
C SER A 62 -1.52 6.74 6.25
N ASN A 63 -1.75 7.27 7.47
CA ASN A 63 -2.95 6.99 8.24
C ASN A 63 -4.24 7.36 7.48
N VAL A 64 -4.20 8.41 6.65
CA VAL A 64 -5.34 8.84 5.83
C VAL A 64 -5.69 7.77 4.80
N ARG A 65 -4.69 7.24 4.08
CA ARG A 65 -4.89 6.17 3.09
C ARG A 65 -5.38 4.89 3.76
N VAL A 66 -4.77 4.51 4.89
CA VAL A 66 -5.17 3.35 5.68
C VAL A 66 -6.61 3.47 6.16
N ASN A 67 -6.98 4.59 6.78
CA ASN A 67 -8.35 4.85 7.24
C ASN A 67 -9.37 4.82 6.10
N ARG A 68 -8.99 5.25 4.88
CA ARG A 68 -9.84 5.12 3.69
C ARG A 68 -10.01 3.66 3.27
N MET A 69 -8.95 2.84 3.30
CA MET A 69 -9.03 1.40 3.02
C MET A 69 -9.88 0.64 4.03
N LEU A 70 -9.87 1.05 5.31
CA LEU A 70 -10.75 0.46 6.34
C LEU A 70 -12.24 0.70 6.06
N LYS A 71 -12.58 1.79 5.37
CA LYS A 71 -13.97 2.26 5.22
C LYS A 71 -14.56 2.03 3.82
N LYS A 72 -13.73 1.95 2.78
CA LYS A 72 -14.18 1.98 1.38
C LYS A 72 -13.60 0.82 0.58
N LYS A 73 -14.47 -0.07 0.08
CA LYS A 73 -14.10 -1.17 -0.82
C LYS A 73 -13.32 -0.70 -2.05
N GLN A 74 -13.74 0.42 -2.66
CA GLN A 74 -13.01 1.01 -3.79
C GLN A 74 -11.56 1.40 -3.44
N ALA A 75 -11.28 1.80 -2.19
CA ALA A 75 -9.91 2.10 -1.76
C ALA A 75 -9.09 0.82 -1.58
N GLN A 76 -9.72 -0.27 -1.13
CA GLN A 76 -9.09 -1.60 -1.04
C GLN A 76 -8.72 -2.11 -2.44
N GLU A 77 -9.64 -2.08 -3.39
CA GLU A 77 -9.42 -2.48 -4.78
C GLU A 77 -8.28 -1.68 -5.43
N ARG A 78 -8.25 -0.36 -5.23
CA ARG A 78 -7.15 0.49 -5.71
C ARG A 78 -5.80 0.10 -5.11
N PHE A 79 -5.77 -0.27 -3.83
CA PHE A 79 -4.55 -0.75 -3.18
C PHE A 79 -4.09 -2.09 -3.76
N ILE A 80 -5.00 -3.02 -4.00
CA ILE A 80 -4.69 -4.31 -4.65
C ILE A 80 -4.14 -4.09 -6.06
N LEU A 81 -4.76 -3.23 -6.87
CA LEU A 81 -4.24 -2.85 -8.19
C LEU A 81 -2.83 -2.25 -8.11
N PHE A 82 -2.58 -1.44 -7.08
CA PHE A 82 -1.25 -0.88 -6.83
C PHE A 82 -0.22 -1.96 -6.46
N LEU A 83 -0.59 -2.96 -5.65
CA LEU A 83 0.27 -4.12 -5.36
C LEU A 83 0.59 -4.91 -6.64
N ASN A 84 -0.43 -5.22 -7.46
CA ASN A 84 -0.26 -5.97 -8.72
C ASN A 84 0.71 -5.26 -9.66
N LYS A 85 0.60 -3.93 -9.79
CA LYS A 85 1.54 -3.14 -10.60
C LYS A 85 2.99 -3.28 -10.13
N HIS A 86 3.22 -3.37 -8.82
CA HIS A 86 4.57 -3.55 -8.28
C HIS A 86 5.05 -5.00 -8.35
N LEU A 87 4.12 -5.97 -8.29
CA LEU A 87 4.40 -7.37 -8.54
C LEU A 87 4.85 -7.60 -9.99
N ASP A 88 4.13 -7.06 -10.97
CA ASP A 88 4.47 -7.16 -12.39
C ASP A 88 5.83 -6.52 -12.70
N LYS A 89 6.09 -5.35 -12.12
CA LYS A 89 7.41 -4.68 -12.27
C LYS A 89 8.54 -5.56 -11.75
N ARG A 90 8.34 -6.25 -10.63
CA ARG A 90 9.33 -7.18 -10.09
C ARG A 90 9.64 -8.31 -11.09
N PHE A 91 8.61 -8.89 -11.71
CA PHE A 91 8.82 -9.98 -12.68
C PHE A 91 9.50 -9.53 -13.97
N ARG A 92 9.30 -8.29 -14.41
CA ARG A 92 9.95 -7.74 -15.63
C ARG A 92 11.38 -7.25 -15.41
N SER A 93 11.81 -7.14 -14.15
CA SER A 93 13.15 -6.65 -13.77
C SER A 93 14.15 -7.79 -13.49
N ASN A 94 13.72 -9.04 -13.60
CA ASN A 94 14.54 -10.24 -13.61
C ASN A 94 14.68 -10.75 -15.05
#